data_AF-A0A7L2IV93-F1
#
_entry.id   AF-A0A7L2IV93-F1
#
_cell.length_a   1.000
_cell.length_b   1.000
_cell.length_c   1.000
_cell.angle_alpha   90.00
_cell.angle_beta   90.00
_cell.angle_gamma   90.00
#
_symmetry.space_group_name_H-M   'P 1'
#
loop_
_entity.id
_entity.type
_entity.pdbx_description
1 polymer ?
#
loop_
_entity_poly.entity_id
_entity_poly.type
_entity_poly.pdbx_seq_one_letter_code
_entity_poly.pdbx_strand_id
1 'polypeptide(L)'
;DPPAYVNGPVQGYRIFCTETATGREQAVEVEGLSYRLEGLKKFTEYKLRFLAFNRYGPGVSSQDLVVTTLSDGKLGMEVHQAGPGGF
;
A
#
# COMPACT_ATOMS: atom_id res chain seq x y z
N ASP A 1 -32.53 1.04 6.87
CA ASP A 1 -31.76 0.44 5.75
C ASP A 1 -30.29 0.78 5.95
N PRO A 2 -29.35 -0.19 5.89
CA PRO A 2 -27.93 0.14 5.94
C PRO A 2 -27.53 0.78 4.60
N PRO A 3 -26.67 1.81 4.59
CA PRO A 3 -26.32 2.49 3.36
C PRO A 3 -25.66 1.50 2.40
N ALA A 4 -26.23 1.40 1.20
CA ALA A 4 -25.61 0.70 0.09
C ALA A 4 -24.19 1.27 -0.07
N TYR A 5 -23.20 0.38 -0.02
CA TYR A 5 -21.79 0.64 -0.26
C TYR A 5 -21.64 1.81 -1.25
N VAL A 6 -21.30 3.00 -0.75
CA VAL A 6 -21.23 4.24 -1.56
C VAL A 6 -20.07 4.16 -2.58
N ASN A 7 -19.28 3.07 -2.50
CA ASN A 7 -17.93 3.00 -2.98
C ASN A 7 -17.88 1.94 -4.07
N GLY A 8 -17.78 2.40 -5.32
CA GLY A 8 -17.50 1.52 -6.45
C GLY A 8 -16.24 0.67 -6.21
N PRO A 9 -16.04 -0.40 -7.02
CA PRO A 9 -14.91 -1.31 -6.85
C PRO A 9 -13.58 -0.54 -6.83
N VAL A 10 -12.66 -0.95 -5.95
CA VAL A 10 -11.30 -0.42 -5.93
C VAL A 10 -10.67 -0.67 -7.30
N GLN A 11 -10.14 0.39 -7.89
CA GLN A 11 -9.55 0.37 -9.23
C GLN A 11 -8.04 0.13 -9.17
N GLY A 12 -7.41 0.53 -8.06
CA GLY A 12 -6.02 0.23 -7.77
C GLY A 12 -5.60 0.69 -6.38
N TYR A 13 -4.32 0.48 -6.09
CA TYR A 13 -3.66 0.88 -4.86
C TYR A 13 -2.39 1.67 -5.17
N ARG A 14 -2.16 2.74 -4.41
CA ARG A 14 -0.89 3.45 -4.40
C ARG A 14 -0.13 3.08 -3.13
N ILE A 15 1.05 2.52 -3.31
CA ILE A 15 1.91 2.00 -2.26
C ILE A 15 3.01 3.02 -2.02
N PHE A 16 2.97 3.69 -0.88
CA PHE A 16 4.04 4.56 -0.40
C PHE A 16 5.03 3.72 0.39
N CYS A 17 6.31 3.85 0.10
CA CYS A 17 7.40 3.14 0.74
C CYS A 17 8.44 4.17 1.18
N THR A 18 8.57 4.36 2.48
CA THR A 18 9.45 5.37 3.08
C THR A 18 10.59 4.68 3.81
N GLU A 19 11.82 4.88 3.34
CA GLU A 19 13.03 4.41 4.02
C GLU A 19 13.16 5.15 5.36
N THR A 20 13.12 4.44 6.48
CA THR A 20 13.14 5.09 7.81
C THR A 20 14.47 5.74 8.13
N ALA A 21 15.57 5.17 7.61
CA ALA A 21 16.92 5.68 7.83
C ALA A 21 17.19 7.04 7.14
N THR A 22 16.61 7.26 5.96
CA THR A 22 16.88 8.47 5.14
C THR A 22 15.68 9.39 5.00
N GLY A 23 14.48 8.91 5.34
CA GLY A 23 13.21 9.59 5.05
C GLY A 23 12.84 9.56 3.57
N ARG A 24 13.56 8.82 2.73
CA ARG A 24 13.29 8.76 1.30
C ARG A 24 12.01 7.98 1.03
N GLU A 25 11.00 8.67 0.50
CA GLU A 25 9.74 8.09 0.08
C GLU A 25 9.71 7.79 -1.42
N GLN A 26 9.11 6.67 -1.79
CA GLN A 26 8.77 6.29 -3.16
C GLN A 26 7.32 5.81 -3.20
N ALA A 27 6.60 6.12 -4.28
CA ALA A 27 5.23 5.68 -4.47
C ALA A 27 5.11 4.81 -5.73
N VAL A 28 4.36 3.71 -5.63
CA VAL A 28 4.11 2.79 -6.74
C VAL A 28 2.61 2.55 -6.86
N GLU A 29 2.06 2.71 -8.06
CA GLU A 29 0.66 2.38 -8.33
C GLU A 29 0.54 0.97 -8.88
N VAL A 30 -0.44 0.24 -8.36
CA VAL A 30 -0.71 -1.15 -8.72
C VAL A 30 -2.20 -1.32 -8.93
N GLU A 31 -2.58 -1.99 -10.01
CA GLU A 31 -4.00 -2.26 -10.33
C GLU A 31 -4.50 -3.58 -9.69
N GLY A 32 -3.64 -4.26 -8.92
CA GLY A 32 -3.92 -5.57 -8.34
C GLY A 32 -3.84 -5.60 -6.81
N LEU A 33 -4.26 -6.73 -6.24
CA LEU A 33 -4.20 -7.02 -4.81
C LEU A 33 -2.84 -7.57 -4.36
N SER A 34 -1.97 -7.93 -5.30
CA SER A 34 -0.63 -8.40 -4.99
C SER A 34 0.40 -7.62 -5.79
N TYR A 35 1.46 -7.22 -5.10
CA TYR A 35 2.60 -6.58 -5.72
C TYR A 35 3.89 -7.05 -5.07
N ARG A 36 4.99 -6.92 -5.79
CA ARG A 36 6.32 -7.17 -5.27
C ARG A 36 7.14 -5.91 -5.41
N LEU A 37 7.45 -5.26 -4.28
CA LEU A 37 8.46 -4.22 -4.27
C LEU A 37 9.82 -4.88 -4.42
N GLU A 38 10.55 -4.47 -5.45
CA GLU A 38 11.92 -4.88 -5.74
C GLU A 38 12.83 -3.65 -5.78
N GLY A 39 14.15 -3.87 -5.73
CA GLY A 39 15.13 -2.78 -5.75
C GLY A 39 15.24 -2.03 -4.42
N LEU A 40 14.75 -2.62 -3.33
CA LEU A 40 14.90 -2.05 -2.00
C LEU A 40 16.31 -2.32 -1.47
N LYS A 41 16.81 -1.42 -0.62
CA LYS A 41 18.07 -1.66 0.09
C LYS A 41 17.88 -2.87 1.01
N LYS A 42 18.93 -3.67 1.14
CA LYS A 42 18.96 -4.86 2.00
C LYS A 42 19.10 -4.44 3.47
N PHE A 43 18.56 -5.24 4.39
CA PHE A 43 18.68 -4.98 5.83
C PHE A 43 18.25 -3.56 6.23
N THR A 44 17.24 -3.03 5.54
CA THR A 44 16.80 -1.64 5.68
C THR A 44 15.33 -1.64 6.07
N GLU A 45 14.98 -0.80 7.03
CA GLU A 45 13.61 -0.64 7.50
C GLU A 45 12.87 0.37 6.61
N TYR A 46 11.66 -0.01 6.23
CA TYR A 46 10.74 0.75 5.41
C TYR A 46 9.38 0.84 6.08
N LYS A 47 8.76 2.01 5.99
CA LYS A 47 7.34 2.22 6.29
C LYS A 47 6.54 2.13 5.00
N LEU A 48 5.63 1.18 4.93
CA LEU A 48 4.72 0.99 3.82
C LEU A 48 3.33 1.55 4.16
N ARG A 49 2.72 2.29 3.25
CA ARG A 49 1.34 2.77 3.36
C ARG A 49 0.61 2.50 2.05
N PHE A 50 -0.59 1.95 2.13
CA PHE A 50 -1.38 1.59 0.96
C PHE A 50 -2.58 2.53 0.87
N LEU A 51 -2.78 3.17 -0.27
CA LEU A 51 -3.92 4.04 -0.53
C LEU A 51 -4.75 3.43 -1.65
N ALA A 52 -5.94 2.94 -1.31
CA ALA A 52 -6.88 2.48 -2.32
C ALA A 52 -7.41 3.70 -3.11
N PHE A 53 -7.65 3.55 -4.41
CA PHE A 53 -8.34 4.56 -5.21
C PHE A 53 -9.36 3.92 -6.15
N ASN A 54 -10.43 4.66 -6.43
CA ASN A 54 -11.46 4.27 -7.41
C ASN A 54 -11.75 5.45 -8.36
N ARG A 55 -12.71 5.28 -9.28
CA ARG A 55 -13.12 6.34 -10.23
C ARG A 55 -13.60 7.64 -9.58
N TYR A 56 -13.96 7.61 -8.30
CA TYR A 56 -14.43 8.76 -7.52
C TYR A 56 -13.28 9.46 -6.77
N GLY A 57 -12.11 8.84 -6.67
CA GLY A 57 -10.92 9.41 -6.05
C GLY A 57 -10.19 8.45 -5.11
N PRO A 58 -9.18 8.94 -4.39
CA PRO A 58 -8.49 8.19 -3.35
C PRO A 58 -9.38 7.95 -2.14
N GLY A 59 -9.30 6.76 -1.57
CA GLY A 59 -9.99 6.36 -0.34
C GLY A 59 -9.14 6.52 0.89
N VAL A 60 -9.47 5.75 1.93
CA VAL A 60 -8.71 5.75 3.17
C VAL A 60 -7.41 4.97 2.98
N SER A 61 -6.30 5.54 3.45
CA SER A 61 -5.03 4.83 3.51
C SER A 61 -5.07 3.74 4.58
N SER A 62 -4.38 2.63 4.34
CA SER A 62 -4.08 1.64 5.36
C SER A 62 -3.29 2.24 6.51
N GLN A 63 -3.22 1.48 7.61
CA GLN A 63 -2.21 1.74 8.63
C GLN A 63 -0.80 1.61 8.04
N ASP A 64 0.14 2.33 8.63
CA ASP A 64 1.56 2.24 8.29
C ASP A 64 2.09 0.87 8.72
N LEU A 65 2.59 0.11 7.75
CA LEU A 65 3.22 -1.19 7.96
C LEU A 65 4.73 -1.03 7.97
N VAL A 66 5.37 -1.30 9.10
CA VAL A 66 6.84 -1.27 9.22
C VAL A 66 7.40 -2.63 8.86
N VAL A 67 8.32 -2.67 7.91
CA VAL A 67 8.95 -3.89 7.40
C VAL A 67 10.44 -3.68 7.21
N THR A 68 11.21 -4.72 7.52
CA THR A 68 12.65 -4.71 7.29
C THR A 68 12.97 -5.69 6.19
N THR A 69 13.62 -5.21 5.13
CA THR A 69 14.07 -6.05 4.04
C THR A 69 15.20 -6.98 4.50
N LEU A 70 15.25 -8.18 3.96
CA LEU A 70 16.33 -9.13 4.20
C LEU A 70 17.41 -8.97 3.10
N SER A 71 18.23 -10.01 2.91
CA SER A 71 19.35 -10.02 1.97
C SER A 71 18.94 -9.99 0.50
N ASP A 72 17.67 -10.22 0.19
CA ASP A 72 17.12 -10.23 -1.16
C ASP A 72 16.61 -8.85 -1.62
N GLY A 73 16.37 -7.92 -0.70
CA GLY A 73 15.92 -6.56 -1.04
C GLY A 73 14.52 -6.54 -1.67
N LYS A 74 13.67 -7.50 -1.32
CA LYS A 74 12.32 -7.67 -1.88
C LYS A 74 11.28 -7.74 -0.77
N LEU A 75 10.09 -7.22 -1.07
CA LEU A 75 8.92 -7.34 -0.20
C LEU A 75 7.72 -7.79 -1.03
N GLY A 76 7.22 -8.97 -0.73
CA GLY A 76 5.91 -9.43 -1.23
C GLY A 76 4.82 -8.79 -0.38
N MET A 77 3.95 -8.01 -1.01
CA MET A 77 2.77 -7.43 -0.37
C MET A 77 1.53 -8.03 -0.96
N GLU A 78 0.76 -8.67 -0.10
CA GLU A 78 -0.63 -8.99 -0.35
C GLU A 78 -1.46 -7.88 0.29
N VAL A 79 -2.07 -7.07 -0.57
CA VAL A 79 -3.04 -6.06 -0.17
C VAL A 79 -4.33 -6.80 0.15
N HIS A 80 -4.46 -7.21 1.40
CA HIS A 80 -5.75 -7.62 1.91
C HIS A 80 -6.67 -6.40 1.85
N GLN A 81 -7.71 -6.51 1.03
CA GLN A 81 -8.76 -5.54 0.75
C GLN A 81 -8.93 -4.54 1.90
N ALA A 82 -8.86 -3.23 1.58
CA ALA A 82 -9.02 -2.16 2.56
C ALA A 82 -10.23 -2.47 3.46
N GLY A 83 -10.01 -2.42 4.78
CA GLY A 83 -11.00 -2.85 5.77
C GLY A 83 -12.38 -2.21 5.55
N PRO A 84 -13.44 -2.75 6.16
CA PRO A 84 -14.85 -2.45 5.84
C PRO A 84 -15.31 -0.99 6.06
N GLY A 85 -14.43 -0.03 6.35
CA GLY A 85 -14.75 1.38 6.58
C GLY A 85 -13.90 2.37 5.78
N GLY A 86 -13.37 1.97 4.63
CA GLY A 86 -12.31 2.71 3.94
C GLY A 86 -12.66 3.46 2.65
N PHE A 87 -13.93 3.77 2.40
CA PHE A 87 -14.39 4.77 1.42
C PHE A 87 -15.76 5.29 1.87
#